data_AF-A0A959ZQ72-F1
#
_entry.id   AF-A0A959ZQ72-F1
#
_cell.length_a   1.000
_cell.length_b   1.000
_cell.length_c   1.000
_cell.angle_alpha   90.00
_cell.angle_beta   90.00
_cell.angle_gamma   90.00
#
_symmetry.space_group_name_H-M   'P 1'
#
loop_
_entity.id
_entity.type
_entity.pdbx_description
1 polymer ?
#
loop_
_entity_poly.entity_id
_entity_poly.type
_entity_poly.pdbx_seq_one_letter_code
_entity_poly.pdbx_strand_id
1 'polypeptide(L)'
;MSRLARVLRLLLATFVSLLVLDESAKAVTFTVDSTANTADLTTDGICDSDPTADTDCSLRAAITEANATVAADTILFKHGSVSGGDPDDVAFDPNANPIGNPPTITQPLTVNAGNCVDDVDDPAEPCATTTGEWAIDSPGEVSIRGFAFLSATVAVRVLEAGGSNPAIPDFQLYGSWFGVDVNGAASTPVGTGVLLEDVDGARIGSGFVEDRNVFARHNAVGLDIEGADDTEVFRNTFGLLPDGSFARAGSTLNGDNIEITGSSAPSANPSTGTEIGASSAAAAATPECDGGCNVIAFAGVAGIDFSGVRSGIDMTHEPGEDEIPASGVDIVGNQIGPASQANVVAIAVGDADDVHIGGPAAADADRNTFGQNEVTSGAGAG
;
A
#
# COMPACT_ATOMS: atom_id res chain seq x y z
N MET A 1 9.46 -60.12 -24.36
CA MET A 1 10.13 -59.11 -23.49
C MET A 1 9.90 -59.51 -22.03
N SER A 2 10.96 -59.73 -21.26
CA SER A 2 10.85 -60.28 -19.89
C SER A 2 10.21 -59.25 -18.93
N ARG A 3 9.47 -59.73 -17.92
CA ARG A 3 8.86 -58.87 -16.88
C ARG A 3 9.89 -57.98 -16.17
N LEU A 4 11.13 -58.46 -16.06
CA LEU A 4 12.27 -57.73 -15.48
C LEU A 4 12.62 -56.45 -16.28
N ALA A 5 12.57 -56.51 -17.62
CA ALA A 5 12.87 -55.36 -18.47
C ALA A 5 11.80 -54.25 -18.38
N ARG A 6 10.56 -54.59 -18.00
CA ARG A 6 9.49 -53.61 -17.77
C ARG A 6 9.62 -52.91 -16.42
N VAL A 7 9.96 -53.66 -15.36
CA VAL A 7 10.19 -53.11 -14.02
C VAL A 7 11.41 -52.18 -14.00
N LEU A 8 12.49 -52.56 -14.67
CA LEU A 8 13.70 -51.73 -14.76
C LEU A 8 13.45 -50.42 -15.52
N ARG A 9 12.66 -50.45 -16.60
CA ARG A 9 12.28 -49.23 -17.34
C ARG A 9 11.38 -48.30 -16.53
N LEU A 10 10.47 -48.85 -15.72
CA LEU A 10 9.62 -48.05 -14.84
C LEU A 10 10.48 -47.36 -13.77
N LEU A 11 11.36 -48.10 -13.09
CA LEU A 11 12.26 -47.55 -12.08
C LEU A 11 13.22 -46.49 -12.63
N LEU A 12 13.74 -46.69 -13.84
CA LEU A 12 14.62 -45.71 -14.48
C LEU A 12 13.85 -44.43 -14.88
N ALA A 13 12.61 -44.55 -15.35
CA ALA A 13 11.77 -43.39 -15.66
C ALA A 13 11.42 -42.60 -14.39
N THR A 14 11.07 -43.27 -13.29
CA THR A 14 10.80 -42.62 -12.00
C THR A 14 12.04 -41.94 -11.42
N PHE A 15 13.22 -42.55 -11.57
CA PHE A 15 14.48 -41.99 -11.06
C PHE A 15 14.96 -40.77 -11.87
N VAL A 16 14.69 -40.73 -13.18
CA VAL A 16 14.99 -39.56 -14.03
C VAL A 16 14.05 -38.39 -13.73
N SER A 17 12.78 -38.66 -13.41
CA SER A 17 11.83 -37.61 -12.98
C SER A 17 12.14 -37.02 -11.61
N LEU A 18 12.84 -37.74 -10.73
CA LEU A 18 13.25 -37.29 -9.39
C LEU A 18 14.56 -36.48 -9.38
N LEU A 19 15.28 -36.40 -10.51
CA LEU A 19 16.55 -35.68 -10.63
C LEU A 19 16.41 -34.30 -11.31
N VAL A 20 15.18 -33.89 -11.66
CA VAL A 20 14.89 -32.48 -11.90
C VAL A 20 14.78 -31.84 -10.52
N LEU A 21 15.93 -31.59 -9.90
CA LEU A 21 16.01 -30.66 -8.79
C LEU A 21 15.64 -29.32 -9.42
N ASP A 22 14.49 -28.76 -9.05
CA ASP A 22 14.22 -27.35 -9.31
C ASP A 22 15.41 -26.59 -8.76
N GLU A 23 16.19 -25.99 -9.67
CA GLU A 23 17.25 -25.07 -9.31
C GLU A 23 16.52 -23.95 -8.60
N SER A 24 16.53 -23.98 -7.26
CA SER A 24 15.80 -23.02 -6.44
C SER A 24 16.20 -21.64 -6.94
N ALA A 25 15.24 -20.95 -7.56
CA ALA A 25 15.47 -19.63 -8.10
C ALA A 25 16.07 -18.80 -6.96
N LYS A 26 17.28 -18.28 -7.19
CA LYS A 26 17.97 -17.50 -6.17
C LYS A 26 17.40 -16.11 -6.24
N ALA A 27 16.95 -15.61 -5.08
CA ALA A 27 16.61 -14.20 -4.94
C ALA A 27 17.83 -13.34 -5.34
N VAL A 28 17.58 -12.35 -6.19
CA VAL A 28 18.54 -11.36 -6.67
C VAL A 28 18.18 -10.01 -6.07
N THR A 29 19.20 -9.18 -5.88
CA THR A 29 19.02 -7.77 -5.51
C THR A 29 19.40 -6.90 -6.69
N PHE A 30 18.43 -6.14 -7.21
CA PHE A 30 18.64 -5.12 -8.22
C PHE A 30 18.79 -3.76 -7.53
N THR A 31 19.76 -2.96 -7.96
CA THR A 31 19.98 -1.61 -7.42
C THR A 31 19.67 -0.60 -8.49
N VAL A 32 18.56 0.12 -8.33
CA VAL A 32 18.12 1.19 -9.23
C VAL A 32 19.01 2.42 -9.02
N ASP A 33 19.62 2.88 -10.09
CA ASP A 33 20.46 4.08 -10.10
C ASP A 33 20.14 5.04 -11.25
N SER A 34 19.16 4.73 -12.08
CA SER A 34 18.65 5.63 -13.11
C SER A 34 17.18 6.00 -12.87
N THR A 35 16.86 7.29 -13.07
CA THR A 35 15.47 7.78 -13.11
C THR A 35 14.80 7.55 -14.48
N ALA A 36 15.52 6.97 -15.45
CA ALA A 36 14.95 6.64 -16.75
C ALA A 36 13.74 5.70 -16.60
N ASN A 37 12.81 5.77 -17.55
CA ASN A 37 11.66 4.86 -17.60
C ASN A 37 11.80 3.87 -18.76
N THR A 38 13.01 3.36 -18.94
CA THR A 38 13.42 2.44 -20.00
C THR A 38 13.34 0.99 -19.53
N ALA A 39 12.93 0.09 -20.42
CA ALA A 39 12.95 -1.33 -20.10
C ALA A 39 14.38 -1.85 -20.07
N ASP A 40 14.57 -2.98 -19.42
CA ASP A 40 15.80 -3.73 -19.48
C ASP A 40 16.12 -4.15 -20.93
N LEU A 41 17.40 -4.17 -21.30
CA LEU A 41 17.83 -4.51 -22.66
C LEU A 41 17.66 -6.00 -22.95
N THR A 42 18.00 -6.84 -21.97
CA THR A 42 17.95 -8.29 -22.06
C THR A 42 17.75 -8.89 -20.68
N THR A 43 16.63 -9.57 -20.50
CA THR A 43 16.31 -10.29 -19.26
C THR A 43 17.26 -11.45 -19.03
N ASP A 44 18.35 -11.20 -18.32
CA ASP A 44 19.45 -12.14 -18.08
C ASP A 44 19.96 -12.15 -16.63
N GLY A 45 19.23 -11.48 -15.74
CA GLY A 45 19.57 -11.29 -14.33
C GLY A 45 20.51 -10.12 -14.09
N ILE A 46 20.77 -9.27 -15.10
CA ILE A 46 21.54 -8.04 -15.01
C ILE A 46 20.62 -6.91 -15.46
N CYS A 47 20.21 -6.07 -14.51
CA CYS A 47 19.43 -4.89 -14.81
C CYS A 47 20.27 -3.86 -15.56
N ASP A 48 20.04 -3.70 -16.86
CA ASP A 48 20.74 -2.73 -17.70
C ASP A 48 19.79 -2.12 -18.74
N SER A 49 19.58 -0.81 -18.65
CA SER A 49 18.64 -0.08 -19.49
C SER A 49 19.29 0.80 -20.56
N ASP A 50 20.62 0.85 -20.63
CA ASP A 50 21.38 1.64 -21.62
C ASP A 50 22.43 0.77 -22.36
N PRO A 51 22.33 0.61 -23.70
CA PRO A 51 23.24 -0.27 -24.45
C PRO A 51 24.63 0.33 -24.70
N THR A 52 24.86 1.57 -24.25
CA THR A 52 26.03 2.41 -24.57
C THR A 52 26.77 2.96 -23.35
N ALA A 53 26.13 3.00 -22.19
CA ALA A 53 26.69 3.47 -20.93
C ALA A 53 27.26 2.31 -20.08
N ASP A 54 27.61 2.59 -18.83
CA ASP A 54 27.69 1.57 -17.79
C ASP A 54 26.31 0.99 -17.46
N THR A 55 26.27 0.00 -16.57
CA THR A 55 25.04 -0.74 -16.24
C THR A 55 24.06 0.17 -15.51
N ASP A 56 23.16 0.80 -16.26
CA ASP A 56 22.13 1.71 -15.75
C ASP A 56 20.85 0.96 -15.42
N CYS A 57 20.55 0.80 -14.14
CA CYS A 57 19.36 0.09 -13.73
C CYS A 57 18.22 1.07 -13.44
N SER A 58 17.22 1.08 -14.32
CA SER A 58 15.95 1.77 -14.06
C SER A 58 15.02 0.92 -13.20
N LEU A 59 14.04 1.54 -12.53
CA LEU A 59 13.00 0.78 -11.82
C LEU A 59 12.23 -0.17 -12.76
N ARG A 60 11.91 0.28 -13.98
CA ARG A 60 11.23 -0.56 -14.98
C ARG A 60 12.08 -1.77 -15.34
N ALA A 61 13.38 -1.58 -15.54
CA ALA A 61 14.31 -2.66 -15.85
C ALA A 61 14.40 -3.65 -14.67
N ALA A 62 14.54 -3.15 -13.45
CA ALA A 62 14.61 -3.98 -12.24
C ALA A 62 13.33 -4.83 -12.03
N ILE A 63 12.13 -4.26 -12.22
CA ILE A 63 10.89 -5.02 -12.11
C ILE A 63 10.76 -6.03 -13.27
N THR A 64 11.25 -5.69 -14.46
CA THR A 64 11.25 -6.61 -15.61
C THR A 64 12.08 -7.86 -15.32
N GLU A 65 13.27 -7.66 -14.74
CA GLU A 65 14.14 -8.76 -14.31
C GLU A 65 13.53 -9.57 -13.17
N ALA A 66 12.99 -8.91 -12.14
CA ALA A 66 12.33 -9.59 -11.03
C ALA A 66 11.13 -10.44 -11.49
N ASN A 67 10.31 -9.92 -12.40
CA ASN A 67 9.17 -10.64 -12.97
C ASN A 67 9.55 -11.88 -13.79
N ALA A 68 10.82 -12.00 -14.21
CA ALA A 68 11.31 -13.14 -14.97
C ALA A 68 11.72 -14.32 -14.10
N THR A 69 11.77 -14.14 -12.77
CA THR A 69 12.08 -15.18 -11.80
C THR A 69 10.87 -15.46 -10.91
N VAL A 70 10.81 -16.65 -10.30
CA VAL A 70 9.79 -16.97 -9.29
C VAL A 70 10.30 -16.74 -7.86
N ALA A 71 11.52 -16.21 -7.72
CA ALA A 71 12.11 -15.95 -6.41
C ALA A 71 11.58 -14.62 -5.86
N ALA A 72 11.59 -14.49 -4.54
CA ALA A 72 11.33 -13.22 -3.88
C ALA A 72 12.54 -12.28 -4.04
N ASP A 73 12.55 -11.53 -5.14
CA ASP A 73 13.62 -10.60 -5.47
C ASP A 73 13.52 -9.31 -4.65
N THR A 74 14.61 -8.54 -4.62
CA THR A 74 14.67 -7.26 -3.91
C THR A 74 15.14 -6.16 -4.84
N ILE A 75 14.47 -5.02 -4.81
CA ILE A 75 14.87 -3.80 -5.52
C ILE A 75 15.22 -2.74 -4.48
N LEU A 76 16.45 -2.25 -4.54
CA LEU A 76 16.96 -1.15 -3.72
C LEU A 76 17.27 0.06 -4.61
N PHE A 77 17.38 1.24 -4.01
CA PHE A 77 17.74 2.46 -4.72
C PHE A 77 19.11 2.95 -4.26
N LYS A 78 19.94 3.38 -5.23
CA LYS A 78 21.24 3.99 -4.96
C LYS A 78 21.04 5.45 -4.61
N HIS A 79 21.21 5.78 -3.33
CA HIS A 79 21.20 7.16 -2.86
C HIS A 79 22.64 7.69 -2.74
N GLY A 80 22.92 8.89 -3.29
CA GLY A 80 24.23 9.53 -3.13
C GLY A 80 24.73 10.30 -4.36
N SER A 81 25.96 10.82 -4.24
CA SER A 81 26.60 11.56 -5.32
C SER A 81 26.94 10.65 -6.51
N VAL A 82 26.51 11.08 -7.69
CA VAL A 82 26.85 10.49 -9.01
C VAL A 82 28.31 10.12 -9.14
N SER A 83 28.58 9.00 -9.81
CA SER A 83 29.90 8.50 -10.17
C SER A 83 30.64 9.37 -11.19
N GLY A 84 30.39 10.67 -11.27
CA GLY A 84 31.32 11.67 -11.80
C GLY A 84 31.78 11.51 -13.25
N GLY A 85 31.10 10.73 -14.08
CA GLY A 85 31.55 10.42 -15.44
C GLY A 85 30.43 10.23 -16.46
N ASP A 86 29.34 9.60 -16.07
CA ASP A 86 28.21 9.35 -16.96
C ASP A 86 27.16 10.48 -16.87
N PRO A 87 26.67 11.05 -17.99
CA PRO A 87 25.54 11.98 -17.97
C PRO A 87 24.20 11.36 -17.55
N ASP A 88 24.06 10.03 -17.62
CA ASP A 88 22.82 9.28 -17.30
C ASP A 88 22.84 8.70 -15.87
N ASP A 89 24.04 8.64 -15.25
CA ASP A 89 24.22 8.73 -13.80
C ASP A 89 23.67 10.09 -13.34
N VAL A 90 22.35 10.18 -13.13
CA VAL A 90 21.74 11.32 -12.45
C VAL A 90 21.62 10.93 -10.99
N ALA A 91 22.12 11.77 -10.10
CA ALA A 91 21.87 11.58 -8.67
C ALA A 91 20.36 11.53 -8.57
N PHE A 92 19.82 10.51 -7.90
CA PHE A 92 18.39 10.42 -7.67
C PHE A 92 17.97 11.74 -7.02
N ASP A 93 17.46 12.65 -7.83
CA ASP A 93 16.87 13.90 -7.40
C ASP A 93 15.38 13.61 -7.39
N PRO A 94 14.85 13.16 -6.24
CA PRO A 94 13.45 12.79 -6.13
C PRO A 94 12.50 13.93 -6.51
N ASN A 95 12.95 15.18 -6.57
CA ASN A 95 12.12 16.32 -6.96
C ASN A 95 12.18 16.64 -8.47
N ALA A 96 13.28 16.33 -9.14
CA ALA A 96 13.48 16.75 -10.53
C ALA A 96 12.90 15.75 -11.54
N ASN A 97 12.98 14.45 -11.28
CA ASN A 97 12.67 13.40 -12.26
C ASN A 97 11.81 12.29 -11.64
N PRO A 98 10.47 12.46 -11.62
CA PRO A 98 9.59 11.38 -11.20
C PRO A 98 9.77 10.13 -12.06
N ILE A 99 9.83 8.97 -11.42
CA ILE A 99 9.79 7.68 -12.09
C ILE A 99 8.41 7.56 -12.75
N GLY A 100 8.37 7.14 -14.02
CA GLY A 100 7.09 6.90 -14.70
C GLY A 100 6.45 5.57 -14.27
N ASN A 101 5.32 5.22 -14.88
CA ASN A 101 4.57 4.01 -14.52
C ASN A 101 5.43 2.74 -14.66
N PRO A 102 5.70 1.96 -13.60
CA PRO A 102 6.38 0.67 -13.74
C PRO A 102 5.50 -0.35 -14.50
N PRO A 103 6.08 -1.48 -14.97
CA PRO A 103 5.27 -2.62 -15.38
C PRO A 103 4.59 -3.26 -14.16
N THR A 104 3.52 -4.04 -14.39
CA THR A 104 2.85 -4.81 -13.32
C THR A 104 3.85 -5.71 -12.61
N ILE A 105 3.80 -5.75 -11.27
CA ILE A 105 4.58 -6.70 -10.46
C ILE A 105 3.84 -8.04 -10.49
N THR A 106 4.45 -9.07 -11.07
CA THR A 106 3.81 -10.39 -11.27
C THR A 106 4.45 -11.52 -10.47
N GLN A 107 5.42 -11.20 -9.62
CA GLN A 107 6.22 -12.14 -8.85
C GLN A 107 6.48 -11.57 -7.45
N PRO A 108 6.80 -12.41 -6.46
CA PRO A 108 7.06 -11.93 -5.10
C PRO A 108 8.23 -10.93 -5.12
N LEU A 109 8.04 -9.76 -4.50
CA LEU A 109 8.97 -8.65 -4.69
C LEU A 109 8.99 -7.72 -3.49
N THR A 110 10.20 -7.37 -3.03
CA THR A 110 10.41 -6.25 -2.11
C THR A 110 11.00 -5.07 -2.85
N VAL A 111 10.31 -3.94 -2.88
CA VAL A 111 10.80 -2.67 -3.43
C VAL A 111 10.99 -1.68 -2.29
N ASN A 112 12.24 -1.30 -2.03
CA ASN A 112 12.58 -0.36 -0.98
C ASN A 112 13.36 0.82 -1.55
N ALA A 113 12.67 1.94 -1.72
CA ALA A 113 13.27 3.21 -2.12
C ALA A 113 14.00 3.94 -1.00
N GLY A 114 14.09 3.37 0.21
CA GLY A 114 14.85 3.94 1.32
C GLY A 114 14.12 5.06 2.06
N ASN A 115 14.88 5.73 2.94
CA ASN A 115 14.45 6.89 3.71
C ASN A 115 15.51 8.00 3.51
N CYS A 116 15.11 9.15 2.98
CA CYS A 116 16.04 10.21 2.61
C CYS A 116 16.55 11.01 3.80
N VAL A 117 15.80 10.99 4.90
CA VAL A 117 16.19 11.56 6.18
C VAL A 117 16.00 10.50 7.25
N ASP A 118 17.10 9.90 7.68
CA ASP A 118 17.13 9.00 8.83
C ASP A 118 16.93 9.79 10.14
N ASP A 119 15.69 10.17 10.41
CA ASP A 119 15.25 10.66 11.71
C ASP A 119 14.26 9.66 12.31
N VAL A 120 14.57 9.19 13.52
CA VAL A 120 13.82 8.14 14.23
C VAL A 120 12.54 8.67 14.88
N ASP A 121 12.40 10.00 15.00
CA ASP A 121 11.24 10.63 15.61
C ASP A 121 10.24 11.13 14.57
N ASP A 122 10.64 11.21 13.30
CA ASP A 122 9.86 11.72 12.18
C ASP A 122 9.36 10.59 11.26
N PRO A 123 8.28 10.80 10.49
CA PRO A 123 7.89 9.83 9.47
C PRO A 123 9.03 9.67 8.46
N ALA A 124 9.22 8.48 7.91
CA ALA A 124 10.20 8.31 6.84
C ALA A 124 9.90 9.28 5.70
N GLU A 125 10.93 9.98 5.24
CA GLU A 125 10.90 10.83 4.06
C GLU A 125 11.16 9.94 2.85
N PRO A 126 10.18 9.76 1.94
CA PRO A 126 10.36 8.98 0.74
C PRO A 126 11.56 9.48 -0.06
N CYS A 127 12.28 8.54 -0.64
CA CYS A 127 13.51 8.85 -1.38
C CYS A 127 13.33 8.79 -2.89
N ALA A 128 12.15 8.39 -3.36
CA ALA A 128 11.80 8.33 -4.75
C ALA A 128 10.40 8.91 -4.98
N THR A 129 10.23 9.66 -6.06
CA THR A 129 8.92 10.12 -6.52
C THR A 129 8.52 9.30 -7.74
N THR A 130 7.24 8.92 -7.80
CA THR A 130 6.66 8.26 -8.98
C THR A 130 5.38 8.96 -9.41
N THR A 131 5.17 9.02 -10.72
CA THR A 131 3.91 9.47 -11.32
C THR A 131 3.32 8.32 -12.10
N GLY A 132 2.16 7.84 -11.67
CA GLY A 132 1.46 6.72 -12.30
C GLY A 132 1.07 5.61 -11.35
N GLU A 133 0.31 4.67 -11.92
CA GLU A 133 -0.21 3.51 -11.21
C GLU A 133 0.84 2.40 -11.12
N TRP A 134 0.97 1.83 -9.93
CA TRP A 134 1.65 0.57 -9.69
C TRP A 134 0.61 -0.54 -9.57
N ALA A 135 0.59 -1.42 -10.57
CA ALA A 135 -0.28 -2.59 -10.55
C ALA A 135 0.48 -3.81 -9.98
N ILE A 136 -0.15 -4.56 -9.09
CA ILE A 136 0.40 -5.77 -8.46
C ILE A 136 -0.57 -6.91 -8.70
N ASP A 137 -0.06 -7.99 -9.27
CA ASP A 137 -0.78 -9.23 -9.64
C ASP A 137 0.18 -10.41 -9.42
N SER A 138 0.56 -10.61 -8.16
CA SER A 138 1.65 -11.48 -7.73
C SER A 138 1.12 -12.69 -6.95
N PRO A 139 1.54 -13.92 -7.29
CA PRO A 139 1.16 -15.12 -6.53
C PRO A 139 1.98 -15.31 -5.24
N GLY A 140 2.58 -14.23 -4.73
CA GLY A 140 3.50 -14.23 -3.60
C GLY A 140 3.59 -12.87 -2.94
N GLU A 141 4.29 -12.81 -1.82
CA GLU A 141 4.33 -11.62 -0.97
C GLU A 141 4.98 -10.42 -1.68
N VAL A 142 4.36 -9.25 -1.58
CA VAL A 142 4.87 -7.98 -2.14
C VAL A 142 4.99 -6.92 -1.06
N SER A 143 6.13 -6.24 -1.01
CA SER A 143 6.38 -5.13 -0.09
C SER A 143 6.87 -3.90 -0.82
N ILE A 144 6.24 -2.75 -0.56
CA ILE A 144 6.60 -1.45 -1.14
C ILE A 144 6.92 -0.46 -0.01
N ARG A 145 8.04 0.24 -0.15
CA ARG A 145 8.46 1.26 0.83
C ARG A 145 9.15 2.46 0.19
N GLY A 146 8.90 3.64 0.76
CA GLY A 146 9.74 4.84 0.56
C GLY A 146 9.44 5.64 -0.70
N PHE A 147 8.20 5.61 -1.19
CA PHE A 147 7.78 6.33 -2.41
C PHE A 147 6.83 7.50 -2.12
N ALA A 148 7.01 8.60 -2.85
CA ALA A 148 6.06 9.68 -3.00
C ALA A 148 5.27 9.51 -4.31
N PHE A 149 3.98 9.21 -4.21
CA PHE A 149 3.06 9.02 -5.34
C PHE A 149 2.32 10.30 -5.68
N LEU A 150 2.43 10.75 -6.93
CA LEU A 150 1.84 11.99 -7.41
C LEU A 150 1.00 11.76 -8.67
N SER A 151 -0.10 12.51 -8.81
CA SER A 151 -0.87 12.63 -10.06
C SER A 151 -1.43 11.34 -10.68
N ALA A 152 -1.44 10.22 -9.95
CA ALA A 152 -2.00 8.96 -10.43
C ALA A 152 -3.52 8.93 -10.23
N THR A 153 -4.25 8.26 -11.13
CA THR A 153 -5.69 8.00 -10.93
C THR A 153 -5.87 7.02 -9.77
N VAL A 154 -5.14 5.90 -9.80
CA VAL A 154 -4.91 5.02 -8.65
C VAL A 154 -3.39 4.92 -8.51
N ALA A 155 -2.83 5.21 -7.34
CA ALA A 155 -1.37 5.20 -7.18
C ALA A 155 -0.83 3.77 -7.01
N VAL A 156 -1.46 2.96 -6.16
CA VAL A 156 -1.16 1.54 -6.00
C VAL A 156 -2.46 0.74 -6.14
N ARG A 157 -2.50 -0.20 -7.08
CA ARG A 157 -3.60 -1.14 -7.29
C ARG A 157 -3.08 -2.56 -7.06
N VAL A 158 -3.67 -3.27 -6.11
CA VAL A 158 -3.32 -4.65 -5.80
C VAL A 158 -4.50 -5.53 -6.21
N LEU A 159 -4.31 -6.33 -7.26
CA LEU A 159 -5.28 -7.27 -7.81
C LEU A 159 -5.10 -8.67 -7.22
N GLU A 160 -3.85 -9.04 -6.94
CA GLU A 160 -3.49 -10.29 -6.29
C GLU A 160 -2.16 -10.06 -5.57
N ALA A 161 -2.11 -10.46 -4.29
CA ALA A 161 -0.89 -10.70 -3.54
C ALA A 161 -1.21 -11.86 -2.61
N GLY A 162 -0.49 -12.98 -2.73
CA GLY A 162 -0.83 -14.19 -1.98
C GLY A 162 0.40 -14.91 -1.46
N GLY A 163 0.68 -14.80 -0.18
CA GLY A 163 1.84 -15.40 0.47
C GLY A 163 1.65 -16.87 0.81
N SER A 164 2.77 -17.59 0.95
CA SER A 164 2.74 -18.95 1.52
C SER A 164 3.06 -18.97 3.01
N ASN A 165 3.56 -17.85 3.52
CA ASN A 165 3.98 -17.72 4.90
C ASN A 165 2.96 -16.92 5.72
N PRO A 166 2.14 -17.55 6.57
CA PRO A 166 1.12 -16.86 7.35
C PRO A 166 1.67 -15.90 8.42
N ALA A 167 3.00 -15.83 8.59
CA ALA A 167 3.65 -14.86 9.48
C ALA A 167 4.03 -13.54 8.76
N ILE A 168 3.88 -13.49 7.43
CA ILE A 168 4.22 -12.33 6.61
C ILE A 168 2.92 -11.89 5.92
N PRO A 169 2.52 -10.60 6.05
CA PRO A 169 1.38 -10.08 5.30
C PRO A 169 1.62 -10.20 3.80
N ASP A 170 0.57 -10.53 3.05
CA ASP A 170 0.67 -10.83 1.61
C ASP A 170 1.02 -9.58 0.81
N PHE A 171 0.41 -8.45 1.16
CA PHE A 171 0.82 -7.13 0.69
C PHE A 171 1.25 -6.23 1.86
N GLN A 172 2.33 -5.48 1.68
CA GLN A 172 2.87 -4.58 2.69
C GLN A 172 3.21 -3.21 2.08
N LEU A 173 2.71 -2.15 2.71
CA LEU A 173 3.00 -0.77 2.31
C LEU A 173 3.48 0.05 3.50
N TYR A 174 4.69 0.59 3.41
CA TYR A 174 5.32 1.33 4.50
C TYR A 174 5.95 2.65 4.02
N GLY A 175 5.97 3.66 4.90
CA GLY A 175 6.75 4.89 4.72
C GLY A 175 6.55 5.57 3.36
N SER A 176 5.35 5.48 2.79
CA SER A 176 5.04 6.01 1.46
C SER A 176 4.01 7.13 1.55
N TRP A 177 4.14 8.14 0.69
CA TRP A 177 3.33 9.36 0.73
C TRP A 177 2.50 9.53 -0.54
N PHE A 178 1.28 10.04 -0.40
CA PHE A 178 0.30 10.17 -1.48
C PHE A 178 -0.18 11.62 -1.58
N GLY A 179 0.15 12.25 -2.72
CA GLY A 179 -0.13 13.67 -2.94
C GLY A 179 0.76 14.63 -2.15
N VAL A 180 1.91 14.15 -1.67
CA VAL A 180 2.99 14.93 -1.02
C VAL A 180 4.28 14.64 -1.78
N ASP A 181 5.11 15.66 -2.01
CA ASP A 181 6.45 15.44 -2.52
C ASP A 181 7.41 14.95 -1.42
N VAL A 182 8.62 14.55 -1.78
CA VAL A 182 9.60 14.01 -0.83
C VAL A 182 10.09 15.00 0.22
N ASN A 183 9.82 16.31 0.08
CA ASN A 183 10.19 17.32 1.09
C ASN A 183 9.04 17.59 2.08
N GLY A 184 7.98 16.79 2.02
CA GLY A 184 6.81 16.91 2.88
C GLY A 184 5.84 17.99 2.42
N ALA A 185 6.05 18.58 1.25
CA ALA A 185 5.17 19.63 0.74
C ALA A 185 3.99 19.06 -0.03
N ALA A 186 2.83 19.69 0.15
CA ALA A 186 1.62 19.37 -0.61
C ALA A 186 1.89 19.43 -2.12
N SER A 187 1.58 18.34 -2.84
CA SER A 187 1.82 18.21 -4.28
C SER A 187 0.55 17.76 -5.02
N THR A 188 0.63 17.48 -6.31
CA THR A 188 -0.55 17.12 -7.12
C THR A 188 -1.27 15.91 -6.50
N PRO A 189 -2.59 16.03 -6.22
CA PRO A 189 -3.33 14.94 -5.58
C PRO A 189 -3.38 13.70 -6.47
N VAL A 190 -3.46 12.54 -5.82
CA VAL A 190 -3.86 11.28 -6.47
C VAL A 190 -5.39 11.21 -6.59
N GLY A 191 -5.93 10.32 -7.40
CA GLY A 191 -7.35 9.96 -7.37
C GLY A 191 -7.62 9.13 -6.12
N THR A 192 -7.33 7.83 -6.22
CA THR A 192 -7.22 6.87 -5.12
C THR A 192 -5.76 6.63 -4.76
N GLY A 193 -5.42 6.62 -3.47
CA GLY A 193 -4.04 6.34 -3.03
C GLY A 193 -3.68 4.88 -3.21
N VAL A 194 -4.37 4.01 -2.47
CA VAL A 194 -4.20 2.55 -2.54
C VAL A 194 -5.57 1.94 -2.75
N LEU A 195 -5.66 1.00 -3.68
CA LEU A 195 -6.84 0.17 -3.93
C LEU A 195 -6.43 -1.30 -3.79
N LEU A 196 -7.08 -1.99 -2.85
CA LEU A 196 -6.95 -3.44 -2.64
C LEU A 196 -8.21 -4.10 -3.21
N GLU A 197 -8.06 -4.92 -4.25
CA GLU A 197 -9.15 -5.63 -4.92
C GLU A 197 -9.00 -7.14 -4.63
N ASP A 198 -9.81 -7.68 -3.72
CA ASP A 198 -9.80 -9.10 -3.33
C ASP A 198 -8.43 -9.60 -2.80
N VAL A 199 -7.74 -8.78 -1.99
CA VAL A 199 -6.40 -9.10 -1.43
C VAL A 199 -6.46 -9.33 0.08
N ASP A 200 -6.29 -10.58 0.48
CA ASP A 200 -6.31 -10.94 1.90
C ASP A 200 -5.00 -10.60 2.61
N GLY A 201 -5.06 -10.36 3.93
CA GLY A 201 -3.89 -10.26 4.78
C GLY A 201 -2.95 -9.10 4.44
N ALA A 202 -3.47 -8.01 3.86
CA ALA A 202 -2.71 -6.80 3.57
C ALA A 202 -2.36 -6.02 4.85
N ARG A 203 -1.19 -5.38 4.87
CA ARG A 203 -0.76 -4.50 5.95
C ARG A 203 -0.34 -3.12 5.43
N ILE A 204 -1.05 -2.09 5.89
CA ILE A 204 -0.80 -0.70 5.55
C ILE A 204 -0.27 0.04 6.79
N GLY A 205 1.01 0.40 6.76
CA GLY A 205 1.71 1.01 7.89
C GLY A 205 2.19 -0.03 8.92
N SER A 206 2.88 0.42 9.97
CA SER A 206 3.44 -0.48 10.98
C SER A 206 3.40 0.12 12.39
N GLY A 207 3.90 -0.60 13.39
CA GLY A 207 4.05 -0.11 14.76
C GLY A 207 5.16 0.94 14.92
N PHE A 208 5.90 1.31 13.87
CA PHE A 208 7.03 2.24 13.90
C PHE A 208 6.72 3.55 13.16
N VAL A 209 7.28 4.69 13.65
CA VAL A 209 7.01 6.00 13.04
C VAL A 209 7.61 6.10 11.64
N GLU A 210 8.76 5.47 11.39
CA GLU A 210 9.41 5.42 10.09
C GLU A 210 8.64 4.63 9.03
N ASP A 211 7.62 3.87 9.42
CA ASP A 211 6.81 3.07 8.49
C ASP A 211 5.45 3.71 8.21
N ARG A 212 5.16 4.87 8.82
CA ARG A 212 3.91 5.60 8.64
C ARG A 212 3.73 6.05 7.19
N ASN A 213 2.62 5.65 6.58
CA ASN A 213 2.20 6.22 5.31
C ASN A 213 1.45 7.54 5.52
N VAL A 214 1.52 8.42 4.52
CA VAL A 214 0.90 9.76 4.56
C VAL A 214 -0.03 9.92 3.35
N PHE A 215 -1.34 9.85 3.59
CA PHE A 215 -2.40 10.03 2.62
C PHE A 215 -2.93 11.47 2.66
N ALA A 216 -2.08 12.41 2.28
CA ALA A 216 -2.35 13.83 2.49
C ALA A 216 -3.38 14.37 1.49
N ARG A 217 -3.28 14.01 0.20
CA ARG A 217 -4.10 14.60 -0.86
C ARG A 217 -4.55 13.56 -1.89
N HIS A 218 -5.83 13.21 -1.81
CA HIS A 218 -6.52 12.33 -2.75
C HIS A 218 -7.87 12.93 -3.14
N ASN A 219 -8.37 12.66 -4.35
CA ASN A 219 -9.62 13.26 -4.86
C ASN A 219 -10.83 12.33 -4.69
N ALA A 220 -10.60 11.01 -4.73
CA ALA A 220 -11.61 9.96 -4.57
C ALA A 220 -11.48 9.33 -3.18
N VAL A 221 -10.47 8.48 -2.96
CA VAL A 221 -10.29 7.73 -1.71
C VAL A 221 -8.81 7.72 -1.29
N GLY A 222 -8.50 7.78 0.00
CA GLY A 222 -7.13 7.62 0.49
C GLY A 222 -6.65 6.18 0.35
N LEU A 223 -7.32 5.28 1.08
CA LEU A 223 -7.16 3.83 1.05
C LEU A 223 -8.53 3.19 0.82
N ASP A 224 -8.61 2.39 -0.23
CA ASP A 224 -9.82 1.72 -0.71
C ASP A 224 -9.62 0.21 -0.58
N ILE A 225 -10.50 -0.44 0.19
CA ILE A 225 -10.44 -1.86 0.56
C ILE A 225 -11.71 -2.51 0.02
N GLU A 226 -11.60 -3.19 -1.13
CA GLU A 226 -12.72 -3.77 -1.87
C GLU A 226 -12.58 -5.31 -1.91
N GLY A 227 -13.45 -6.00 -1.17
CA GLY A 227 -13.46 -7.47 -1.10
C GLY A 227 -12.22 -8.12 -0.45
N ALA A 228 -11.42 -7.37 0.29
CA ALA A 228 -10.20 -7.85 0.93
C ALA A 228 -10.44 -8.30 2.38
N ASP A 229 -9.95 -9.49 2.75
CA ASP A 229 -10.04 -9.98 4.13
C ASP A 229 -8.78 -9.67 4.96
N ASP A 230 -8.94 -9.67 6.29
CA ASP A 230 -7.85 -9.60 7.27
C ASP A 230 -6.86 -8.44 7.04
N THR A 231 -7.35 -7.31 6.49
CA THR A 231 -6.52 -6.13 6.21
C THR A 231 -6.26 -5.35 7.49
N GLU A 232 -4.98 -5.09 7.79
CA GLU A 232 -4.56 -4.29 8.94
C GLU A 232 -4.09 -2.90 8.50
N VAL A 233 -4.67 -1.84 9.06
CA VAL A 233 -4.32 -0.45 8.76
C VAL A 233 -3.95 0.28 10.04
N PHE A 234 -2.67 0.61 10.24
CA PHE A 234 -2.24 1.22 11.49
C PHE A 234 -1.07 2.19 11.35
N ARG A 235 -1.06 3.17 12.25
CA ARG A 235 -0.06 4.25 12.31
C ARG A 235 0.06 5.11 11.04
N ASN A 236 -0.99 5.23 10.24
CA ASN A 236 -1.00 6.10 9.07
C ASN A 236 -1.58 7.48 9.38
N THR A 237 -1.35 8.44 8.49
CA THR A 237 -1.95 9.77 8.57
C THR A 237 -2.72 10.08 7.31
N PHE A 238 -3.97 10.51 7.46
CA PHE A 238 -4.87 10.85 6.36
C PHE A 238 -5.31 12.31 6.48
N GLY A 239 -5.20 13.05 5.39
CA GLY A 239 -5.58 14.47 5.30
C GLY A 239 -4.62 15.49 5.90
N LEU A 240 -3.51 15.05 6.49
CA LEU A 240 -2.45 15.91 7.00
C LEU A 240 -1.15 15.71 6.20
N LEU A 241 -0.30 16.73 6.21
CA LEU A 241 1.10 16.63 5.82
C LEU A 241 1.91 15.90 6.89
N PRO A 242 3.15 15.47 6.58
CA PRO A 242 4.04 14.83 7.54
C PRO A 242 4.25 15.63 8.84
N ASP A 243 4.21 16.96 8.76
CA ASP A 243 4.33 17.88 9.90
C ASP A 243 3.04 18.05 10.72
N GLY A 244 1.97 17.32 10.37
CA GLY A 244 0.64 17.38 10.99
C GLY A 244 -0.21 18.58 10.59
N SER A 245 0.29 19.46 9.71
CA SER A 245 -0.48 20.57 9.16
C SER A 245 -1.47 20.10 8.08
N PHE A 246 -2.44 20.94 7.74
CA PHE A 246 -3.46 20.58 6.75
C PHE A 246 -2.89 20.57 5.33
N ALA A 247 -3.09 19.47 4.61
CA ALA A 247 -2.49 19.24 3.30
C ALA A 247 -3.11 20.02 2.14
N ARG A 248 -4.37 20.47 2.27
CA ARG A 248 -5.03 21.26 1.23
C ARG A 248 -5.18 22.72 1.68
N ALA A 249 -5.14 23.63 0.71
CA ALA A 249 -5.46 25.02 0.92
C ALA A 249 -6.71 25.38 0.13
N GLY A 250 -7.60 26.20 0.71
CA GLY A 250 -8.82 26.64 0.06
C GLY A 250 -9.97 25.63 0.17
N SER A 251 -10.79 25.53 -0.88
CA SER A 251 -12.00 24.72 -0.89
C SER A 251 -11.80 23.31 -1.42
N THR A 252 -10.61 22.91 -1.89
CA THR A 252 -10.38 21.55 -2.37
C THR A 252 -10.25 20.63 -1.17
N LEU A 253 -11.03 19.55 -1.16
CA LEU A 253 -11.14 18.63 -0.02
C LEU A 253 -10.59 17.26 -0.40
N ASN A 254 -10.31 16.47 0.63
CA ASN A 254 -10.06 15.07 0.44
C ASN A 254 -11.36 14.31 0.15
N GLY A 255 -11.14 13.14 -0.43
CA GLY A 255 -12.08 12.04 -0.47
C GLY A 255 -12.52 11.53 0.87
N ASP A 256 -13.04 10.33 0.83
CA ASP A 256 -13.01 9.40 1.95
C ASP A 256 -11.56 9.07 2.25
N ASN A 257 -11.19 9.15 3.52
CA ASN A 257 -9.80 8.85 3.87
C ASN A 257 -9.55 7.34 3.80
N ILE A 258 -10.51 6.54 4.27
CA ILE A 258 -10.52 5.08 4.19
C ILE A 258 -11.92 4.66 3.76
N GLU A 259 -12.01 3.79 2.77
CA GLU A 259 -13.23 3.12 2.33
C GLU A 259 -13.08 1.61 2.48
N ILE A 260 -14.13 0.95 2.98
CA ILE A 260 -14.16 -0.50 3.19
C ILE A 260 -15.49 -1.03 2.68
N THR A 261 -15.44 -1.70 1.55
CA THR A 261 -16.60 -2.32 0.90
C THR A 261 -16.24 -3.75 0.51
N GLY A 262 -17.25 -4.59 0.27
CA GLY A 262 -17.04 -5.86 -0.41
C GLY A 262 -17.12 -5.69 -1.92
N SER A 263 -16.57 -6.65 -2.66
CA SER A 263 -16.78 -6.75 -4.09
C SER A 263 -18.04 -7.57 -4.41
N SER A 264 -18.81 -7.17 -5.41
CA SER A 264 -19.93 -7.94 -5.96
C SER A 264 -19.52 -8.79 -7.18
N ALA A 265 -18.34 -8.55 -7.75
CA ALA A 265 -17.87 -9.12 -9.00
C ALA A 265 -16.39 -9.55 -8.94
N PRO A 266 -16.03 -10.76 -9.38
CA PRO A 266 -16.85 -11.74 -10.11
C PRO A 266 -17.85 -12.50 -9.22
N SER A 267 -17.71 -12.40 -7.90
CA SER A 267 -18.63 -12.98 -6.91
C SER A 267 -18.71 -12.09 -5.69
N ALA A 268 -19.86 -12.12 -5.01
CA ALA A 268 -20.03 -11.44 -3.74
C ALA A 268 -18.97 -11.89 -2.73
N ASN A 269 -18.09 -10.98 -2.37
CA ASN A 269 -16.98 -11.13 -1.45
C ASN A 269 -16.97 -9.92 -0.50
N PRO A 270 -17.65 -10.00 0.68
CA PRO A 270 -17.56 -8.91 1.65
C PRO A 270 -16.13 -8.80 2.16
N SER A 271 -15.59 -7.59 2.31
CA SER A 271 -14.36 -7.41 3.10
C SER A 271 -14.64 -7.79 4.55
N THR A 272 -13.86 -8.73 5.10
CA THR A 272 -14.00 -9.20 6.48
C THR A 272 -12.71 -9.16 7.29
N GLY A 273 -12.82 -9.14 8.61
CA GLY A 273 -11.64 -9.16 9.49
C GLY A 273 -10.73 -7.93 9.38
N THR A 274 -11.20 -6.85 8.74
CA THR A 274 -10.42 -5.62 8.59
C THR A 274 -10.27 -4.92 9.94
N GLU A 275 -9.04 -4.59 10.31
CA GLU A 275 -8.70 -3.85 11.53
C GLU A 275 -8.09 -2.49 11.19
N ILE A 276 -8.78 -1.42 11.62
CA ILE A 276 -8.31 -0.04 11.51
C ILE A 276 -7.84 0.45 12.88
N GLY A 277 -6.52 0.62 13.03
CA GLY A 277 -5.88 1.16 14.21
C GLY A 277 -5.09 0.13 15.00
N ALA A 278 -5.00 0.30 16.33
CA ALA A 278 -3.99 -0.38 17.14
C ALA A 278 -4.22 -1.90 17.29
N SER A 279 -3.60 -2.71 16.42
CA SER A 279 -3.61 -4.20 16.45
C SER A 279 -2.92 -4.87 17.64
N SER A 280 -2.38 -4.07 18.57
CA SER A 280 -1.83 -4.61 19.81
C SER A 280 -2.24 -3.79 21.03
N ALA A 281 -2.54 -4.50 22.12
CA ALA A 281 -2.80 -3.91 23.43
C ALA A 281 -1.67 -2.97 23.91
N ALA A 282 -0.44 -3.11 23.35
CA ALA A 282 0.70 -2.24 23.61
C ALA A 282 0.62 -0.92 22.85
N ALA A 283 0.28 -0.95 21.55
CA ALA A 283 0.04 0.23 20.72
C ALA A 283 -1.12 1.07 21.25
N ALA A 284 -2.13 0.41 21.82
CA ALA A 284 -3.27 1.07 22.43
C ALA A 284 -2.94 1.77 23.75
N ALA A 285 -1.85 1.43 24.45
CA ALA A 285 -1.62 1.75 25.87
C ALA A 285 -1.23 3.20 26.17
N THR A 286 -0.99 4.03 25.15
CA THR A 286 -0.51 5.39 25.33
C THR A 286 -1.60 6.41 24.97
N PRO A 287 -1.88 7.40 25.85
CA PRO A 287 -2.93 8.40 25.60
C PRO A 287 -2.68 9.31 24.38
N GLU A 288 -1.48 9.28 23.81
CA GLU A 288 -0.97 10.29 22.87
C GLU A 288 -0.98 9.82 21.42
N CYS A 289 -1.62 8.69 21.11
CA CYS A 289 -1.71 8.20 19.73
C CYS A 289 -0.30 7.94 19.11
N ASP A 290 0.68 7.66 19.96
CA ASP A 290 2.11 7.53 19.69
C ASP A 290 2.55 6.06 19.46
N GLY A 291 1.66 5.10 19.74
CA GLY A 291 1.96 3.67 19.73
C GLY A 291 1.45 2.86 18.53
N GLY A 292 0.63 3.42 17.63
CA GLY A 292 0.08 2.69 16.47
C GLY A 292 -1.27 3.16 15.94
N CYS A 293 -1.81 4.28 16.41
CA CYS A 293 -3.10 4.77 15.94
C CYS A 293 -3.01 5.41 14.55
N ASN A 294 -4.11 5.39 13.78
CA ASN A 294 -4.22 6.29 12.63
C ASN A 294 -4.68 7.68 13.08
N VAL A 295 -4.18 8.71 12.40
CA VAL A 295 -4.72 10.08 12.48
C VAL A 295 -5.50 10.35 11.20
N ILE A 296 -6.81 10.47 11.32
CA ILE A 296 -7.75 10.55 10.19
C ILE A 296 -8.47 11.88 10.24
N ALA A 297 -8.09 12.82 9.38
CA ALA A 297 -8.58 14.18 9.44
C ALA A 297 -9.05 14.71 8.08
N PHE A 298 -9.85 15.78 8.12
CA PHE A 298 -10.25 16.58 6.98
C PHE A 298 -10.90 15.84 5.77
N ALA A 299 -11.54 14.69 5.99
CA ALA A 299 -12.44 14.13 4.99
C ALA A 299 -13.68 15.04 4.84
N GLY A 300 -14.03 15.40 3.62
CA GLY A 300 -15.31 16.04 3.30
C GLY A 300 -15.60 17.48 3.78
N VAL A 301 -14.73 18.17 4.55
CA VAL A 301 -15.06 19.43 5.27
C VAL A 301 -15.85 20.48 4.46
N ALA A 302 -16.98 20.94 5.02
CA ALA A 302 -18.00 21.77 4.34
C ALA A 302 -17.50 22.99 3.53
N GLY A 303 -18.06 23.17 2.32
CA GLY A 303 -17.88 24.37 1.48
C GLY A 303 -18.21 24.18 -0.01
N ILE A 304 -18.39 22.94 -0.47
CA ILE A 304 -18.73 22.60 -1.84
C ILE A 304 -19.75 21.46 -1.86
N ASP A 305 -20.74 21.62 -2.74
CA ASP A 305 -21.87 20.72 -3.00
C ASP A 305 -21.37 19.45 -3.71
N PHE A 306 -20.80 18.52 -2.94
CA PHE A 306 -20.73 17.12 -3.34
C PHE A 306 -21.89 16.41 -2.67
N SER A 307 -22.78 15.84 -3.48
CA SER A 307 -23.97 15.14 -3.01
C SER A 307 -23.69 13.80 -2.32
N GLY A 308 -22.42 13.40 -2.19
CA GLY A 308 -21.95 12.27 -1.39
C GLY A 308 -21.39 12.77 -0.06
N VAL A 309 -21.83 12.16 1.04
CA VAL A 309 -21.24 12.38 2.36
C VAL A 309 -19.85 11.78 2.32
N ARG A 310 -18.82 12.58 2.60
CA ARG A 310 -17.44 12.07 2.73
C ARG A 310 -17.06 11.90 4.19
N SER A 311 -16.39 10.81 4.48
CA SER A 311 -16.22 10.22 5.79
C SER A 311 -14.74 10.01 6.10
N GLY A 312 -14.38 10.08 7.39
CA GLY A 312 -13.06 9.63 7.82
C GLY A 312 -12.86 8.15 7.51
N ILE A 313 -13.86 7.33 7.82
CA ILE A 313 -13.95 5.93 7.44
C ILE A 313 -15.34 5.72 6.85
N ASP A 314 -15.41 5.26 5.61
CA ASP A 314 -16.64 4.93 4.91
C ASP A 314 -16.79 3.41 4.74
N MET A 315 -18.00 2.93 5.00
CA MET A 315 -18.45 1.55 4.80
C MET A 315 -19.84 1.54 4.14
N THR A 316 -20.28 2.69 3.62
CA THR A 316 -21.52 2.79 2.85
C THR A 316 -21.24 2.27 1.46
N HIS A 317 -21.95 1.23 1.04
CA HIS A 317 -21.86 0.80 -0.35
C HIS A 317 -22.49 1.89 -1.25
N GLU A 318 -21.88 2.14 -2.39
CA GLU A 318 -22.36 3.17 -3.30
C GLU A 318 -23.33 2.58 -4.34
N PRO A 319 -24.60 3.03 -4.41
CA PRO A 319 -25.56 2.42 -5.32
C PRO A 319 -25.17 2.57 -6.79
N GLY A 320 -24.94 1.44 -7.47
CA GLY A 320 -24.61 1.40 -8.89
C GLY A 320 -23.13 1.14 -9.17
N GLU A 321 -22.33 1.00 -8.12
CA GLU A 321 -20.98 0.45 -8.18
C GLU A 321 -21.05 -1.06 -7.90
N ASP A 322 -20.00 -1.80 -8.26
CA ASP A 322 -19.93 -3.25 -8.05
C ASP A 322 -19.58 -3.58 -6.59
N GLU A 323 -20.06 -2.79 -5.63
CA GLU A 323 -19.78 -2.92 -4.21
C GLU A 323 -20.92 -3.58 -3.42
N ILE A 324 -20.56 -4.25 -2.33
CA ILE A 324 -21.50 -4.76 -1.31
C ILE A 324 -21.05 -4.30 0.08
N PRO A 325 -21.91 -4.39 1.11
CA PRO A 325 -21.49 -4.04 2.47
C PRO A 325 -20.34 -4.90 2.99
N ALA A 326 -19.40 -4.27 3.70
CA ALA A 326 -18.38 -4.96 4.48
C ALA A 326 -18.97 -5.66 5.72
N SER A 327 -18.21 -6.55 6.35
CA SER A 327 -18.64 -7.26 7.55
C SER A 327 -17.48 -7.53 8.51
N GLY A 328 -17.67 -7.41 9.82
CA GLY A 328 -16.62 -7.77 10.78
C GLY A 328 -15.43 -6.80 10.77
N VAL A 329 -15.71 -5.49 10.76
CA VAL A 329 -14.71 -4.42 10.76
C VAL A 329 -14.48 -3.93 12.19
N ASP A 330 -13.22 -3.95 12.64
CA ASP A 330 -12.81 -3.45 13.94
C ASP A 330 -12.10 -2.08 13.80
N ILE A 331 -12.62 -1.05 14.47
CA ILE A 331 -12.03 0.30 14.49
C ILE A 331 -11.54 0.63 15.89
N VAL A 332 -10.24 0.57 16.12
CA VAL A 332 -9.64 0.57 17.47
C VAL A 332 -8.56 1.63 17.64
N GLY A 333 -8.77 2.54 18.59
CA GLY A 333 -7.70 3.42 19.09
C GLY A 333 -7.19 4.46 18.08
N ASN A 334 -8.04 4.98 17.21
CA ASN A 334 -7.71 6.01 16.22
C ASN A 334 -8.02 7.43 16.71
N GLN A 335 -7.35 8.43 16.14
CA GLN A 335 -7.75 9.82 16.24
C GLN A 335 -8.54 10.23 14.99
N ILE A 336 -9.86 10.38 15.13
CA ILE A 336 -10.76 10.62 13.99
C ILE A 336 -11.38 12.01 14.08
N GLY A 337 -10.95 12.87 13.16
CA GLY A 337 -11.41 14.24 13.00
C GLY A 337 -11.20 15.07 14.26
N PRO A 338 -9.97 15.24 14.79
CA PRO A 338 -9.74 15.99 16.02
C PRO A 338 -10.30 17.42 15.92
N ALA A 339 -10.61 18.07 17.04
CA ALA A 339 -11.52 19.24 17.08
C ALA A 339 -11.20 20.41 16.11
N SER A 340 -9.94 20.64 15.74
CA SER A 340 -9.52 21.67 14.77
C SER A 340 -9.39 21.15 13.33
N GLN A 341 -9.65 19.87 13.11
CA GLN A 341 -9.39 19.09 11.90
C GLN A 341 -10.51 18.05 11.64
N ALA A 342 -11.74 18.44 11.95
CA ALA A 342 -12.92 17.60 11.84
C ALA A 342 -13.12 17.07 10.40
N ASN A 343 -13.52 15.80 10.27
CA ASN A 343 -14.14 15.25 9.06
C ASN A 343 -15.56 15.85 8.86
N VAL A 344 -16.32 15.49 7.82
CA VAL A 344 -17.77 15.74 7.81
C VAL A 344 -18.52 14.68 8.59
N VAL A 345 -18.25 13.42 8.26
CA VAL A 345 -18.64 12.26 9.06
C VAL A 345 -17.38 11.59 9.60
N ALA A 346 -17.37 11.22 10.87
CA ALA A 346 -16.22 10.53 11.44
C ALA A 346 -16.14 9.11 10.87
N ILE A 347 -17.23 8.36 11.03
CA ILE A 347 -17.39 6.98 10.56
C ILE A 347 -18.79 6.85 9.97
N ALA A 348 -18.90 6.43 8.71
CA ALA A 348 -20.15 6.08 8.05
C ALA A 348 -20.25 4.55 7.95
N VAL A 349 -21.04 3.93 8.83
CA VAL A 349 -21.19 2.45 8.87
C VAL A 349 -22.06 1.93 7.73
N GLY A 350 -23.04 2.73 7.29
CA GLY A 350 -23.97 2.31 6.24
C GLY A 350 -24.72 1.02 6.60
N ASP A 351 -24.69 0.08 5.66
CA ASP A 351 -25.28 -1.26 5.78
C ASP A 351 -24.24 -2.35 6.12
N ALA A 352 -23.02 -1.97 6.54
CA ALA A 352 -22.02 -2.92 6.99
C ALA A 352 -22.48 -3.64 8.27
N ASP A 353 -22.16 -4.93 8.36
CA ASP A 353 -22.53 -5.81 9.46
C ASP A 353 -21.35 -6.00 10.43
N ASP A 354 -21.63 -6.31 11.70
CA ASP A 354 -20.61 -6.70 12.71
C ASP A 354 -19.45 -5.70 12.86
N VAL A 355 -19.75 -4.40 12.83
CA VAL A 355 -18.76 -3.33 12.98
C VAL A 355 -18.55 -2.97 14.45
N HIS A 356 -17.31 -3.06 14.95
CA HIS A 356 -16.96 -2.70 16.32
C HIS A 356 -16.15 -1.41 16.38
N ILE A 357 -16.72 -0.37 17.00
CA ILE A 357 -16.01 0.89 17.27
C ILE A 357 -15.52 0.88 18.72
N GLY A 358 -14.20 0.87 18.90
CA GLY A 358 -13.54 0.69 20.19
C GLY A 358 -13.20 -0.76 20.50
N GLY A 359 -13.14 -1.63 19.49
CA GLY A 359 -12.68 -3.02 19.59
C GLY A 359 -13.66 -3.98 20.28
N PRO A 360 -13.49 -5.30 20.09
CA PRO A 360 -14.42 -6.30 20.60
C PRO A 360 -14.25 -6.60 22.11
N ALA A 361 -13.09 -6.28 22.72
CA ALA A 361 -12.88 -6.53 24.14
C ALA A 361 -13.16 -5.29 25.02
N ALA A 362 -13.65 -5.51 26.25
CA ALA A 362 -13.94 -4.43 27.19
C ALA A 362 -12.71 -3.58 27.59
N ALA A 363 -11.50 -4.09 27.37
CA ALA A 363 -10.26 -3.34 27.58
C ALA A 363 -9.96 -2.35 26.44
N ASP A 364 -10.59 -2.56 25.28
CA ASP A 364 -10.39 -1.77 24.07
C ASP A 364 -11.42 -0.63 23.97
N ALA A 365 -12.50 -0.72 24.77
CA ALA A 365 -13.63 0.19 24.76
C ALA A 365 -13.21 1.68 24.74
N ASP A 366 -13.63 2.34 23.65
CA ASP A 366 -13.58 3.77 23.35
C ASP A 366 -12.23 4.47 23.57
N ARG A 367 -11.19 3.96 22.88
CA ARG A 367 -9.93 4.71 22.67
C ARG A 367 -9.93 5.55 21.39
N ASN A 368 -11.03 5.53 20.63
CA ASN A 368 -11.16 6.41 19.48
C ASN A 368 -11.45 7.83 19.98
N THR A 369 -10.64 8.81 19.61
CA THR A 369 -10.94 10.20 19.93
C THR A 369 -11.64 10.85 18.76
N PHE A 370 -12.90 11.21 18.94
CA PHE A 370 -13.70 11.95 17.98
C PHE A 370 -13.66 13.46 18.27
N GLY A 371 -13.60 14.28 17.22
CA GLY A 371 -13.86 15.72 17.36
C GLY A 371 -15.35 16.04 17.39
N GLN A 372 -15.79 16.96 16.52
CA GLN A 372 -17.17 17.48 16.55
C GLN A 372 -18.19 16.63 15.76
N ASN A 373 -17.76 15.55 15.12
CA ASN A 373 -18.60 14.84 14.15
C ASN A 373 -19.10 13.51 14.68
N GLU A 374 -20.22 13.08 14.11
CA GLU A 374 -20.96 11.90 14.54
C GLU A 374 -20.49 10.63 13.81
N VAL A 375 -20.76 9.49 14.44
CA VAL A 375 -20.83 8.18 13.79
C VAL A 375 -22.23 8.05 13.21
N THR A 376 -22.36 7.76 11.92
CA THR A 376 -23.65 7.58 11.27
C THR A 376 -23.85 6.12 10.88
N SER A 377 -25.03 5.58 11.16
CA SER A 377 -25.40 4.23 10.79
C SER A 377 -26.55 4.25 9.78
N GLY A 378 -26.53 3.31 8.82
CA GLY A 378 -27.65 3.08 7.92
C GLY A 378 -28.86 2.48 8.64
N ALA A 379 -29.97 2.30 7.91
CA ALA A 379 -31.19 1.73 8.48
C ALA A 379 -31.06 0.23 8.82
N GLY A 380 -29.99 -0.44 8.37
CA GLY A 380 -29.70 -1.85 8.58
C GLY A 380 -28.73 -2.19 9.73
N ALA A 381 -27.90 -1.25 10.18
CA ALA A 381 -26.85 -1.52 11.17
C ALA A 381 -27.43 -1.86 12.55
N GLY A 382 -27.06 -3.03 13.09
CA GLY A 382 -27.54 -3.59 14.36
C GLY A 382 -26.44 -3.80 15.39
#